data_AF-A0A8S9GWD8-F1
#
_entry.id   AF-A0A8S9GWD8-F1
#
_cell.length_a   1.000
_cell.length_b   1.000
_cell.length_c   1.000
_cell.angle_alpha   90.00
_cell.angle_beta   90.00
_cell.angle_gamma   90.00
#
_symmetry.space_group_name_H-M   'P 1'
#
loop_
_entity.id
_entity.type
_entity.pdbx_description
1 polymer ?
#
loop_
_entity_poly.entity_id
_entity_poly.type
_entity_poly.pdbx_seq_one_letter_code
_entity_poly.pdbx_strand_id
1 'polypeptide(L)'
;MPRMVFRTTNKAFMDKMQNFTTMIVDMVKKEKLFASQGGPIILAQIENEYGNIMGPYGEAGKSYIKLCANMAQALNVGVPWIMCQQNDAPQPMLNTCNGFYCDKFSPNNLNTPKMWTENWTGWFKQWGGKNPHRTTEDVAFSVARFFQRGGTFNNYYMYHGGTNFDRSAGGPYITTSYDYDAPLDEYGKFKL
;
A
#
# COMPACT_ATOMS: atom_id res chain seq x y z
N MET A 1 19.73 -1.54 -19.43
CA MET A 1 20.68 -1.50 -18.29
C MET A 1 21.14 -2.93 -18.02
N PRO A 2 22.41 -3.28 -18.23
CA PRO A 2 22.85 -4.66 -18.01
C PRO A 2 22.73 -5.04 -16.53
N ARG A 3 22.12 -6.20 -16.23
CA ARG A 3 22.03 -6.85 -14.89
C ARG A 3 21.10 -6.18 -13.85
N MET A 4 20.02 -5.55 -14.29
CA MET A 4 18.95 -5.10 -13.38
C MET A 4 18.22 -6.29 -12.75
N VAL A 5 18.03 -6.27 -11.42
CA VAL A 5 17.17 -7.22 -10.68
C VAL A 5 16.29 -6.41 -9.75
N PHE A 6 14.98 -6.61 -9.85
CA PHE A 6 14.01 -5.81 -9.11
C PHE A 6 13.86 -6.27 -7.66
N ARG A 7 13.50 -5.30 -6.81
CA ARG A 7 13.10 -5.48 -5.40
C ARG A 7 14.12 -6.31 -4.62
N THR A 8 15.39 -5.94 -4.75
CA THR A 8 16.52 -6.56 -4.03
C THR A 8 17.66 -5.55 -3.93
N THR A 9 18.77 -5.91 -3.30
CA THR A 9 19.95 -5.05 -3.09
C THR A 9 20.73 -4.72 -4.37
N ASN A 10 20.15 -4.95 -5.55
CA ASN A 10 20.76 -4.61 -6.83
C ASN A 10 20.96 -3.10 -6.92
N LYS A 11 22.23 -2.67 -7.07
CA LYS A 11 22.57 -1.24 -7.10
C LYS A 11 21.80 -0.46 -8.15
N ALA A 12 21.68 -0.99 -9.38
CA ALA A 12 20.99 -0.28 -10.45
C ALA A 12 19.51 -0.06 -10.12
N PHE A 13 18.86 -1.05 -9.48
CA PHE A 13 17.49 -0.91 -9.00
C PHE A 13 17.39 0.12 -7.88
N MET A 14 18.24 -0.01 -6.85
CA MET A 14 18.23 0.89 -5.69
C MET A 14 18.49 2.34 -6.08
N ASP A 15 19.44 2.61 -6.98
CA ASP A 15 19.72 3.97 -7.47
C ASP A 15 18.47 4.56 -8.16
N LYS A 16 17.74 3.76 -8.95
CA LYS A 16 16.52 4.22 -9.64
C LYS A 16 15.34 4.42 -8.70
N MET A 17 15.15 3.49 -7.75
CA MET A 17 14.14 3.61 -6.69
C MET A 17 14.40 4.85 -5.84
N GLN A 18 15.64 5.08 -5.41
CA GLN A 18 16.00 6.25 -4.62
C GLN A 18 15.79 7.55 -5.38
N ASN A 19 16.24 7.63 -6.64
CA ASN A 19 16.06 8.84 -7.44
C ASN A 19 14.59 9.19 -7.63
N PHE A 20 13.75 8.20 -7.95
CA PHE A 20 12.32 8.43 -8.15
C PHE A 20 11.62 8.81 -6.84
N THR A 21 11.86 8.09 -5.75
CA THR A 21 11.27 8.39 -4.44
C THR A 21 11.68 9.79 -3.95
N THR A 22 12.96 10.16 -4.10
CA THR A 22 13.46 11.49 -3.74
C THR A 22 12.78 12.56 -4.56
N MET A 23 12.67 12.37 -5.88
CA MET A 23 11.99 13.31 -6.78
C MET A 23 10.53 13.54 -6.36
N ILE A 24 9.76 12.47 -6.04
CA ILE A 24 8.39 12.61 -5.56
C ILE A 24 8.35 13.38 -4.23
N VAL A 25 9.19 13.01 -3.26
CA VAL A 25 9.21 13.68 -1.95
C VAL A 25 9.58 15.16 -2.08
N ASP A 26 10.54 15.50 -2.92
CA ASP A 26 10.95 16.90 -3.14
C ASP A 26 9.82 17.73 -3.75
N MET A 27 9.09 17.18 -4.73
CA MET A 27 7.91 17.84 -5.29
C MET A 27 6.84 18.06 -4.22
N VAL A 28 6.53 17.03 -3.43
CA VAL A 28 5.52 17.10 -2.35
C VAL A 28 5.92 18.10 -1.26
N LYS A 29 7.20 18.14 -0.88
CA LYS A 29 7.75 19.10 0.08
C LYS A 29 7.70 20.53 -0.43
N LYS A 30 8.06 20.74 -1.70
CA LYS A 30 8.04 22.06 -2.35
C LYS A 30 6.64 22.67 -2.30
N GLU A 31 5.62 21.85 -2.53
CA GLU A 31 4.21 22.26 -2.47
C GLU A 31 3.61 22.22 -1.05
N LYS A 32 4.44 21.97 -0.01
CA LYS A 32 4.05 21.94 1.41
C LYS A 32 2.90 20.97 1.72
N LEU A 33 2.87 19.83 1.04
CA LEU A 33 1.74 18.90 1.14
C LEU A 33 1.84 17.92 2.33
N PHE A 34 2.98 17.81 3.00
CA PHE A 34 3.07 17.03 4.25
C PHE A 34 2.38 17.76 5.41
N ALA A 35 1.73 17.01 6.29
CA ALA A 35 1.06 17.58 7.46
C ALA A 35 2.00 18.35 8.39
N SER A 36 3.28 17.94 8.47
CA SER A 36 4.36 18.69 9.14
C SER A 36 4.59 20.10 8.56
N GLN A 37 4.14 20.35 7.33
CA GLN A 37 4.20 21.63 6.63
C GLN A 37 2.82 22.32 6.52
N GLY A 38 1.78 21.76 7.14
CA GLY A 38 0.39 22.23 7.07
C GLY A 38 -0.45 21.62 5.95
N GLY A 39 0.08 20.63 5.22
CA GLY A 39 -0.62 19.97 4.11
C GLY A 39 -1.42 18.71 4.51
N PRO A 40 -2.06 18.03 3.55
CA PRO A 40 -2.97 16.92 3.83
C PRO A 40 -2.30 15.55 4.02
N ILE A 41 -1.02 15.37 3.66
CA ILE A 41 -0.37 14.06 3.68
C ILE A 41 0.08 13.73 5.11
N ILE A 42 -0.60 12.76 5.72
CA ILE A 42 -0.37 12.33 7.12
C ILE A 42 0.48 11.06 7.25
N LEU A 43 0.66 10.30 6.16
CA LEU A 43 1.38 9.02 6.12
C LEU A 43 2.05 8.88 4.75
N ALA A 44 3.18 8.19 4.70
CA ALA A 44 3.83 7.79 3.45
C ALA A 44 4.18 6.30 3.50
N GLN A 45 4.12 5.60 2.38
CA GLN A 45 4.49 4.18 2.30
C GLN A 45 5.73 3.99 1.44
N ILE A 46 6.66 3.16 1.90
CA ILE A 46 7.78 2.68 1.08
C ILE A 46 7.64 1.18 0.85
N GLU A 47 7.89 0.73 -0.39
CA GLU A 47 7.58 -0.63 -0.84
C GLU A 47 6.07 -0.98 -0.75
N ASN A 48 5.69 -2.16 -1.23
CA ASN A 48 4.32 -2.66 -1.16
C ASN A 48 4.29 -4.17 -1.06
N GLU A 49 3.79 -4.68 0.06
CA GLU A 49 3.65 -6.11 0.34
C GLU A 49 4.90 -6.96 0.10
N TYR A 50 6.08 -6.39 0.33
CA TYR A 50 7.33 -7.08 0.03
C TYR A 50 7.54 -8.31 0.92
N GLY A 51 7.00 -8.32 2.15
CA GLY A 51 7.04 -9.49 3.02
C GLY A 51 6.43 -10.74 2.38
N ASN A 52 5.46 -10.60 1.48
CA ASN A 52 4.84 -11.71 0.74
C ASN A 52 5.80 -12.36 -0.28
N ILE A 53 6.80 -11.61 -0.77
CA ILE A 53 7.71 -12.06 -1.83
C ILE A 53 9.18 -12.08 -1.39
N MET A 54 9.47 -11.73 -0.15
CA MET A 54 10.83 -11.63 0.40
C MET A 54 11.54 -12.99 0.46
N GLY A 55 10.81 -14.09 0.71
CA GLY A 55 11.37 -15.42 0.96
C GLY A 55 12.40 -15.89 -0.09
N PRO A 56 12.04 -15.91 -1.39
CA PRO A 56 12.96 -16.28 -2.48
C PRO A 56 14.25 -15.45 -2.58
N TYR A 57 14.29 -14.22 -2.03
CA TYR A 57 15.49 -13.38 -2.03
C TYR A 57 16.43 -13.64 -0.83
N GLY A 58 16.01 -14.43 0.16
CA GLY A 58 16.80 -14.75 1.35
C GLY A 58 17.34 -13.50 2.07
N GLU A 59 18.64 -13.52 2.42
CA GLU A 59 19.29 -12.41 3.12
C GLU A 59 19.38 -11.12 2.31
N ALA A 60 19.41 -11.20 0.98
CA ALA A 60 19.33 -10.02 0.12
C ALA A 60 17.97 -9.33 0.28
N GLY A 61 16.88 -10.09 0.47
CA GLY A 61 15.56 -9.51 0.70
C GLY A 61 15.45 -8.77 2.03
N LYS A 62 15.97 -9.37 3.11
CA LYS A 62 16.03 -8.71 4.43
C LYS A 62 16.89 -7.45 4.40
N SER A 63 18.03 -7.51 3.71
CA SER A 63 18.92 -6.36 3.53
C SER A 63 18.26 -5.25 2.71
N TYR A 64 17.53 -5.62 1.66
CA TYR A 64 16.79 -4.68 0.82
C TYR A 64 15.73 -3.90 1.60
N ILE A 65 14.95 -4.55 2.47
CA ILE A 65 13.95 -3.84 3.28
C ILE A 65 14.58 -2.84 4.25
N LYS A 66 15.72 -3.20 4.87
CA LYS A 66 16.48 -2.26 5.71
C LYS A 66 16.95 -1.05 4.90
N LEU A 67 17.43 -1.26 3.67
CA LEU A 67 17.84 -0.16 2.78
C LEU A 67 16.65 0.72 2.40
N CYS A 68 15.49 0.15 2.08
CA CYS A 68 14.28 0.90 1.75
C CYS A 68 13.82 1.77 2.92
N ALA A 69 13.78 1.22 4.13
CA ALA A 69 13.41 1.96 5.33
C ALA A 69 14.41 3.08 5.65
N ASN A 70 15.72 2.79 5.59
CA ASN A 70 16.74 3.81 5.82
C ASN A 70 16.68 4.95 4.80
N MET A 71 16.46 4.62 3.53
CA MET A 71 16.28 5.59 2.46
C MET A 71 15.05 6.47 2.70
N ALA A 72 13.90 5.87 3.03
CA ALA A 72 12.67 6.60 3.32
C ALA A 72 12.82 7.54 4.54
N GLN A 73 13.47 7.06 5.60
CA GLN A 73 13.76 7.85 6.79
C GLN A 73 14.69 9.03 6.51
N ALA A 74 15.74 8.83 5.71
CA ALA A 74 16.68 9.88 5.35
C ALA A 74 16.02 11.05 4.60
N LEU A 75 14.88 10.80 3.93
CA LEU A 75 14.11 11.85 3.26
C LEU A 75 13.43 12.82 4.23
N ASN A 76 13.32 12.50 5.53
CA ASN A 76 12.84 13.40 6.59
C ASN A 76 11.57 14.18 6.19
N VAL A 77 10.47 13.47 5.97
CA VAL A 77 9.18 14.04 5.52
C VAL A 77 8.33 14.60 6.66
N GLY A 78 8.72 14.34 7.93
CA GLY A 78 8.03 14.85 9.12
C GLY A 78 6.68 14.18 9.42
N VAL A 79 6.33 13.11 8.72
CA VAL A 79 5.18 12.24 8.99
C VAL A 79 5.61 10.77 9.03
N PRO A 80 4.84 9.87 9.66
CA PRO A 80 5.23 8.46 9.75
C PRO A 80 5.31 7.76 8.40
N TRP A 81 6.28 6.85 8.30
CA TRP A 81 6.40 5.91 7.19
C TRP A 81 5.80 4.55 7.56
N ILE A 82 5.09 3.94 6.62
CA ILE A 82 4.44 2.64 6.78
C ILE A 82 5.00 1.62 5.77
N MET A 83 4.83 0.34 6.08
CA MET A 83 5.11 -0.79 5.17
C MET A 83 4.01 -1.85 5.31
N CYS A 84 3.19 -2.05 4.29
CA CYS A 84 2.12 -3.05 4.32
C CYS A 84 2.65 -4.49 4.12
N GLN A 85 2.03 -5.46 4.81
CA GLN A 85 2.42 -6.88 4.80
C GLN A 85 3.93 -7.11 5.03
N GLN A 86 4.53 -6.32 5.93
CA GLN A 86 5.94 -6.42 6.26
C GLN A 86 6.14 -6.72 7.75
N ASN A 87 6.09 -8.00 8.13
CA ASN A 87 6.16 -8.42 9.54
C ASN A 87 7.44 -7.99 10.26
N ASP A 88 8.57 -7.91 9.55
CA ASP A 88 9.87 -7.48 10.06
C ASP A 88 10.23 -6.04 9.66
N ALA A 89 9.23 -5.17 9.43
CA ALA A 89 9.47 -3.75 9.15
C ALA A 89 10.39 -3.14 10.24
N PRO A 90 11.55 -2.58 9.87
CA PRO A 90 12.51 -2.06 10.83
C PRO A 90 11.99 -0.77 11.45
N GLN A 91 12.27 -0.55 12.73
CA GLN A 91 11.88 0.68 13.39
C GLN A 91 12.57 1.91 12.75
N PRO A 92 11.87 3.06 12.65
CA PRO A 92 10.53 3.35 13.17
C PRO A 92 9.41 3.15 12.12
N MET A 93 9.59 2.28 11.11
CA MET A 93 8.53 1.98 10.15
C MET A 93 7.35 1.30 10.84
N LEU A 94 6.14 1.71 10.49
CA LEU A 94 4.91 1.13 10.99
C LEU A 94 4.46 0.01 10.04
N ASN A 95 4.48 -1.25 10.48
CA ASN A 95 3.92 -2.32 9.67
C ASN A 95 2.40 -2.31 9.70
N THR A 96 1.76 -2.57 8.56
CA THR A 96 0.30 -2.52 8.41
C THR A 96 -0.24 -3.80 7.76
N CYS A 97 -1.56 -3.97 7.81
CA CYS A 97 -2.25 -5.12 7.25
C CYS A 97 -3.08 -4.77 6.01
N ASN A 98 -3.15 -5.73 5.09
CA ASN A 98 -4.02 -5.73 3.91
C ASN A 98 -4.88 -6.99 3.92
N GLY A 99 -6.10 -6.94 3.41
CA GLY A 99 -6.95 -8.11 3.34
C GLY A 99 -8.44 -7.79 3.33
N PHE A 100 -9.26 -8.84 3.26
CA PHE A 100 -10.69 -8.75 3.58
C PHE A 100 -10.93 -8.54 5.09
N TYR A 101 -10.02 -9.04 5.93
CA TYR A 101 -10.09 -8.97 7.39
C TYR A 101 -8.69 -8.74 7.97
N CYS A 102 -8.54 -7.70 8.79
CA CYS A 102 -7.32 -7.43 9.56
C CYS A 102 -7.58 -7.37 11.07
N ASP A 103 -8.71 -7.90 11.55
CA ASP A 103 -9.11 -7.83 12.96
C ASP A 103 -8.15 -8.59 13.90
N LYS A 104 -7.45 -9.61 13.37
CA LYS A 104 -6.44 -10.40 14.10
C LYS A 104 -5.01 -9.89 13.92
N PHE A 105 -4.78 -8.93 13.02
CA PHE A 105 -3.46 -8.35 12.83
C PHE A 105 -2.99 -7.68 14.13
N SER A 106 -1.72 -7.85 14.43
CA SER A 106 -1.01 -7.14 15.50
C SER A 106 0.29 -6.58 14.91
N PRO A 107 0.57 -5.28 15.11
CA PRO A 107 1.81 -4.70 14.61
C PRO A 107 3.02 -5.32 15.32
N ASN A 108 4.19 -5.20 14.69
CA ASN A 108 5.43 -5.83 15.17
C ASN A 108 6.10 -5.08 16.33
N ASN A 109 5.52 -3.97 16.77
CA ASN A 109 5.99 -3.13 17.87
C ASN A 109 4.80 -2.59 18.68
N LEU A 110 4.96 -2.54 20.00
CA LEU A 110 3.92 -2.06 20.93
C LEU A 110 3.55 -0.58 20.73
N ASN A 111 4.46 0.23 20.19
CA ASN A 111 4.25 1.66 19.92
C ASN A 111 3.67 1.92 18.52
N THR A 112 3.52 0.88 17.70
CA THR A 112 2.92 1.02 16.37
C THR A 112 1.39 0.91 16.50
N PRO A 113 0.61 1.90 16.01
CA PRO A 113 -0.83 1.78 15.98
C PRO A 113 -1.27 0.65 15.04
N LYS A 114 -2.37 -0.02 15.36
CA LYS A 114 -2.95 -1.07 14.51
C LYS A 114 -3.67 -0.43 13.31
N MET A 115 -3.08 -0.58 12.13
CA MET A 115 -3.53 0.07 10.89
C MET A 115 -3.83 -0.96 9.78
N TRP A 116 -4.93 -0.74 9.07
CA TRP A 116 -5.39 -1.53 7.94
C TRP A 116 -5.37 -0.68 6.68
N THR A 117 -4.34 -0.87 5.85
CA THR A 117 -4.05 -0.05 4.67
C THR A 117 -4.85 -0.44 3.44
N GLU A 118 -5.29 -1.70 3.33
CA GLU A 118 -6.14 -2.14 2.23
C GLU A 118 -7.25 -3.07 2.73
N ASN A 119 -8.42 -2.50 2.97
CA ASN A 119 -9.67 -3.24 3.13
C ASN A 119 -10.28 -3.52 1.77
N TRP A 120 -10.12 -4.74 1.27
CA TRP A 120 -10.53 -5.11 -0.08
C TRP A 120 -12.05 -5.07 -0.23
N THR A 121 -12.61 -4.02 -0.83
CA THR A 121 -14.07 -3.83 -0.98
C THR A 121 -14.72 -4.80 -1.97
N GLY A 122 -13.90 -5.52 -2.72
CA GLY A 122 -14.28 -6.52 -3.71
C GLY A 122 -12.99 -7.11 -4.27
N TRP A 123 -12.86 -7.19 -5.59
CA TRP A 123 -11.63 -7.64 -6.24
C TRP A 123 -11.50 -7.07 -7.64
N PHE A 124 -10.27 -7.05 -8.18
CA PHE A 124 -10.06 -6.74 -9.59
C PHE A 124 -10.63 -7.85 -10.48
N LYS A 125 -11.10 -7.48 -11.67
CA LYS A 125 -11.60 -8.45 -12.65
C LYS A 125 -10.52 -8.82 -13.66
N GLN A 126 -10.43 -10.11 -13.98
CA GLN A 126 -9.60 -10.63 -15.06
C GLN A 126 -10.44 -10.90 -16.31
N TRP A 127 -9.83 -10.81 -17.50
CA TRP A 127 -10.47 -11.22 -18.74
C TRP A 127 -10.87 -12.71 -18.68
N GLY A 128 -12.13 -13.02 -19.01
CA GLY A 128 -12.69 -14.38 -18.89
C GLY A 128 -13.10 -14.78 -17.47
N GLY A 129 -12.83 -13.96 -16.46
CA GLY A 129 -13.25 -14.19 -15.07
C GLY A 129 -14.70 -13.79 -14.79
N LYS A 130 -15.26 -14.33 -13.71
CA LYS A 130 -16.54 -13.87 -13.14
C LYS A 130 -16.39 -12.48 -12.54
N ASN A 131 -17.49 -11.73 -12.48
CA ASN A 131 -17.53 -10.47 -11.74
C ASN A 131 -17.32 -10.75 -10.24
N PRO A 132 -16.26 -10.21 -9.62
CA PRO A 132 -16.10 -10.29 -8.17
C PRO A 132 -17.17 -9.46 -7.46
N HIS A 133 -17.58 -9.90 -6.27
CA HIS A 133 -18.54 -9.16 -5.45
C HIS A 133 -18.25 -9.42 -3.97
N ARG A 134 -18.39 -8.39 -3.14
CA ARG A 134 -18.36 -8.47 -1.68
C ARG A 134 -19.52 -7.64 -1.13
N THR A 135 -20.29 -8.23 -0.23
CA THR A 135 -21.50 -7.59 0.29
C THR A 135 -21.15 -6.42 1.20
N THR A 136 -22.00 -5.38 1.19
CA THR A 136 -21.84 -4.22 2.08
C THR A 136 -21.87 -4.64 3.56
N GLU A 137 -22.67 -5.64 3.92
CA GLU A 137 -22.76 -6.18 5.27
C GLU A 137 -21.44 -6.81 5.71
N ASP A 138 -20.75 -7.56 4.84
CA ASP A 138 -19.45 -8.16 5.15
C ASP A 138 -18.36 -7.09 5.31
N VAL A 139 -18.35 -6.08 4.44
CA VAL A 139 -17.44 -4.93 4.55
C VAL A 139 -17.68 -4.21 5.88
N ALA A 140 -18.92 -3.83 6.18
CA ALA A 140 -19.29 -3.14 7.42
C ALA A 140 -18.92 -3.97 8.66
N PHE A 141 -19.21 -5.27 8.65
CA PHE A 141 -18.84 -6.19 9.73
C PHE A 141 -17.34 -6.26 9.94
N SER A 142 -16.55 -6.40 8.85
CA SER A 142 -15.09 -6.49 8.93
C SER A 142 -14.47 -5.22 9.53
N VAL A 143 -14.99 -4.04 9.17
CA VAL A 143 -14.57 -2.73 9.69
C VAL A 143 -14.93 -2.59 11.17
N ALA A 144 -16.18 -2.89 11.54
CA ALA A 144 -16.62 -2.84 12.93
C ALA A 144 -15.78 -3.76 13.82
N ARG A 145 -15.52 -4.99 13.35
CA ARG A 145 -14.69 -5.98 14.05
C ARG A 145 -13.24 -5.53 14.19
N PHE A 146 -12.67 -4.84 13.19
CA PHE A 146 -11.32 -4.28 13.26
C PHE A 146 -11.21 -3.19 14.32
N PHE A 147 -12.12 -2.20 14.31
CA PHE A 147 -12.12 -1.11 15.29
C PHE A 147 -12.43 -1.61 16.71
N GLN A 148 -13.37 -2.55 16.88
CA GLN A 148 -13.66 -3.17 18.18
C GLN A 148 -12.43 -3.87 18.80
N ARG A 149 -11.47 -4.30 17.96
CA ARG A 149 -10.23 -4.98 18.37
C ARG A 149 -9.01 -4.05 18.34
N GLY A 150 -9.23 -2.77 18.65
CA GLY A 150 -8.16 -1.77 18.81
C GLY A 150 -7.57 -1.24 17.49
N GLY A 151 -8.22 -1.48 16.36
CA GLY A 151 -7.88 -0.81 15.11
C GLY A 151 -8.03 0.70 15.22
N THR A 152 -7.16 1.46 14.56
CA THR A 152 -7.13 2.94 14.64
C THR A 152 -7.13 3.64 13.29
N PHE A 153 -6.82 2.91 12.22
CA PHE A 153 -6.83 3.41 10.85
C PHE A 153 -7.34 2.30 9.92
N ASN A 154 -8.28 2.63 9.05
CA ASN A 154 -8.79 1.75 8.00
C ASN A 154 -8.89 2.52 6.68
N ASN A 155 -8.48 1.89 5.59
CA ASN A 155 -8.61 2.42 4.24
C ASN A 155 -9.32 1.40 3.33
N TYR A 156 -10.33 1.84 2.59
CA TYR A 156 -11.01 1.03 1.59
C TYR A 156 -10.18 0.95 0.32
N TYR A 157 -9.81 -0.27 -0.07
CA TYR A 157 -9.19 -0.57 -1.35
C TYR A 157 -10.19 -1.37 -2.19
N MET A 158 -10.96 -0.79 -3.10
CA MET A 158 -10.96 0.61 -3.53
C MET A 158 -12.17 1.34 -2.99
N TYR A 159 -12.00 2.61 -2.59
CA TYR A 159 -13.14 3.50 -2.37
C TYR A 159 -13.78 3.95 -3.70
N HIS A 160 -12.94 4.26 -4.68
CA HIS A 160 -13.28 4.38 -6.10
C HIS A 160 -12.19 3.67 -6.90
N GLY A 161 -12.57 2.70 -7.71
CA GLY A 161 -11.64 1.93 -8.52
C GLY A 161 -11.36 2.55 -9.89
N GLY A 162 -12.41 2.89 -10.63
CA GLY A 162 -12.31 3.59 -11.91
C GLY A 162 -11.94 2.68 -13.09
N THR A 163 -11.14 3.20 -14.02
CA THR A 163 -10.82 2.56 -15.30
C THR A 163 -9.31 2.53 -15.56
N ASN A 164 -8.80 1.37 -15.96
CA ASN A 164 -7.49 1.23 -16.56
C ASN A 164 -7.52 1.74 -18.01
N PHE A 165 -7.30 3.04 -18.20
CA PHE A 165 -7.35 3.66 -19.53
C PHE A 165 -6.20 3.23 -20.44
N ASP A 166 -6.51 3.18 -21.74
CA ASP A 166 -5.56 2.93 -22.84
C ASP A 166 -4.77 1.62 -22.62
N ARG A 167 -3.45 1.63 -22.80
CA ARG A 167 -2.63 0.42 -22.97
C ARG A 167 -1.45 0.30 -22.01
N SER A 168 -1.28 1.26 -21.10
CA SER A 168 -0.19 1.31 -20.11
C SER A 168 -0.68 1.37 -18.67
N ALA A 169 -2.00 1.25 -18.45
CA ALA A 169 -2.61 1.05 -17.15
C ALA A 169 -3.04 -0.42 -16.97
N GLY A 170 -3.22 -0.84 -15.71
CA GLY A 170 -3.61 -2.20 -15.35
C GLY A 170 -2.43 -3.17 -15.19
N GLY A 171 -2.76 -4.42 -14.89
CA GLY A 171 -1.82 -5.52 -14.73
C GLY A 171 -2.05 -6.63 -15.77
N PRO A 172 -1.22 -7.69 -15.76
CA PRO A 172 -1.40 -8.83 -16.64
C PRO A 172 -2.83 -9.39 -16.56
N TYR A 173 -3.51 -9.41 -17.70
CA TYR A 173 -4.88 -9.93 -17.85
C TYR A 173 -5.96 -9.26 -17.00
N ILE A 174 -5.71 -8.07 -16.44
CA ILE A 174 -6.73 -7.27 -15.76
C ILE A 174 -7.63 -6.59 -16.81
N THR A 175 -8.93 -6.50 -16.53
CA THR A 175 -9.87 -5.82 -17.44
C THR A 175 -9.66 -4.31 -17.48
N THR A 176 -10.20 -3.66 -18.51
CA THR A 176 -10.27 -2.18 -18.60
C THR A 176 -11.01 -1.60 -17.39
N SER A 177 -12.12 -2.21 -16.99
CA SER A 177 -12.81 -1.82 -15.76
C SER A 177 -11.96 -2.19 -14.54
N TYR A 178 -11.81 -1.22 -13.63
CA TYR A 178 -11.23 -1.40 -12.30
C TYR A 178 -12.26 -1.09 -11.20
N ASP A 179 -13.55 -1.28 -11.48
CA ASP A 179 -14.68 -0.99 -10.59
C ASP A 179 -14.48 -1.51 -9.15
N TYR A 180 -13.92 -2.71 -9.01
CA TYR A 180 -13.56 -3.35 -7.74
C TYR A 180 -14.76 -3.64 -6.81
N ASP A 181 -16.00 -3.52 -7.30
CA ASP A 181 -17.20 -3.56 -6.47
C ASP A 181 -17.23 -2.43 -5.42
N ALA A 182 -16.52 -1.32 -5.71
CA ALA A 182 -16.25 -0.21 -4.81
C ALA A 182 -17.51 0.59 -4.43
N PRO A 183 -17.47 1.35 -3.31
CA PRO A 183 -18.56 2.26 -2.92
C PRO A 183 -18.94 3.28 -3.99
N LEU A 184 -17.95 3.80 -4.73
CA LEU A 184 -18.16 4.56 -5.96
C LEU A 184 -17.83 3.67 -7.14
N ASP A 185 -18.82 3.42 -7.99
CA ASP A 185 -18.67 2.59 -9.19
C ASP A 185 -17.62 3.16 -10.17
N GLU A 186 -17.31 2.41 -11.22
CA GLU A 186 -16.38 2.83 -12.27
C GLU A 186 -16.64 4.25 -12.81
N TYR A 187 -17.91 4.69 -12.80
CA TYR A 187 -18.35 5.97 -13.35
C TYR A 187 -18.50 7.07 -12.28
N GLY A 188 -18.10 6.79 -11.04
CA GLY A 188 -18.15 7.72 -9.92
C GLY A 188 -19.55 7.90 -9.32
N LYS A 189 -20.48 6.98 -9.57
CA LYS A 189 -21.82 6.99 -8.95
C LYS A 189 -21.81 6.22 -7.64
N PHE A 190 -22.67 6.64 -6.71
CA PHE A 190 -22.93 5.85 -5.51
C PHE A 190 -23.52 4.50 -5.88
N LYS A 191 -22.93 3.46 -5.32
CA LYS A 191 -23.51 2.13 -5.35
C LYS A 191 -24.64 2.07 -4.32
N LEU A 192 -25.87 1.96 -4.82
CA LEU A 192 -27.08 1.76 -4.00
C LEU A 192 -27.15 0.33 -3.47
#